data_AF-A0A1R0LE64-F1
#
_entry.id   AF-A0A1R0LE64-F1
#
_cell.length_a   1.000
_cell.length_b   1.000
_cell.length_c   1.000
_cell.angle_alpha   90.00
_cell.angle_beta   90.00
_cell.angle_gamma   90.00
#
_symmetry.space_group_name_H-M   'P 1'
#
loop_
_entity.id
_entity.type
_entity.pdbx_description
1 polymer ?
#
loop_
_entity_poly.entity_id
_entity_poly.type
_entity_poly.pdbx_seq_one_letter_code
_entity_poly.pdbx_strand_id
1 'polypeptide(L)'
;MKSQPLVGAAVFTAVMRAAGYRCQCEGQCGNAHAKGDGRCLHEHDGYTSKHGRRVRLMAAPADPLASDVAAARLPAGELRAWCPDCHTAAARRARATAPVDDAPGLFDL
;
A
#
# COMPACT_ATOMS: atom_id res chain seq x y z
N MET A 1 -2.48 -21.13 7.89
CA MET A 1 -2.94 -20.65 6.57
C MET A 1 -3.08 -19.14 6.63
N LYS A 2 -2.48 -18.38 5.70
CA LYS A 2 -2.67 -16.93 5.62
C LYS A 2 -4.03 -16.65 4.98
N SER A 3 -4.74 -15.64 5.47
CA SER A 3 -6.00 -15.24 4.86
C SER A 3 -5.77 -14.65 3.47
N GLN A 4 -6.82 -14.66 2.64
CA GLN A 4 -6.77 -14.11 1.29
C GLN A 4 -8.14 -13.52 0.93
N PRO A 5 -8.19 -12.53 0.01
CA PRO A 5 -9.45 -11.99 -0.46
C PRO A 5 -10.22 -13.03 -1.28
N LEU A 6 -11.54 -12.89 -1.34
CA LEU A 6 -12.40 -13.73 -2.18
C LEU A 6 -12.13 -13.47 -3.67
N VAL A 7 -11.98 -12.20 -4.05
CA VAL A 7 -11.69 -11.78 -5.42
C VAL A 7 -10.20 -11.45 -5.55
N GLY A 8 -9.59 -11.87 -6.66
CA GLY A 8 -8.17 -11.59 -6.93
C GLY A 8 -7.18 -12.41 -6.09
N ALA A 9 -7.61 -13.51 -5.47
CA ALA A 9 -6.79 -14.35 -4.59
C ALA A 9 -5.46 -14.81 -5.23
N ALA A 10 -5.47 -15.13 -6.53
CA ALA A 10 -4.28 -15.55 -7.26
C ALA A 10 -3.25 -14.41 -7.37
N VAL A 11 -3.69 -13.22 -7.79
CA VAL A 11 -2.85 -12.00 -7.87
C VAL A 11 -2.33 -11.64 -6.48
N PHE A 12 -3.22 -11.59 -5.50
CA PHE A 12 -2.87 -11.33 -4.10
C PHE A 12 -1.79 -12.29 -3.60
N THR A 13 -1.98 -13.59 -3.80
CA THR A 13 -1.03 -14.61 -3.34
C THR A 13 0.32 -14.49 -4.01
N ALA A 14 0.36 -14.20 -5.31
CA ALA A 14 1.61 -13.96 -6.04
C ALA A 14 2.39 -12.77 -5.44
N VAL A 15 1.72 -11.64 -5.23
CA VAL A 15 2.31 -10.43 -4.63
C VAL A 15 2.77 -10.70 -3.20
N MET A 16 1.95 -11.33 -2.37
CA MET A 16 2.29 -11.61 -0.97
C MET A 16 3.47 -12.59 -0.87
N ARG A 17 3.55 -13.61 -1.71
CA ARG A 17 4.69 -14.54 -1.73
C ARG A 17 5.98 -13.82 -2.14
N ALA A 18 5.94 -13.02 -3.21
CA ALA A 18 7.08 -12.21 -3.63
C ALA A 18 7.53 -11.22 -2.53
N ALA A 19 6.60 -10.73 -1.73
CA ALA A 19 6.87 -9.82 -0.61
C ALA A 19 7.30 -10.52 0.70
N GLY A 20 7.31 -11.85 0.76
CA GLY A 20 7.53 -12.61 1.99
C GLY A 20 6.42 -12.36 3.04
N TYR A 21 5.20 -12.04 2.59
CA TYR A 21 4.06 -11.64 3.43
C TYR A 21 4.35 -10.45 4.35
N ARG A 22 5.31 -9.58 3.99
CA ARG A 22 5.67 -8.36 4.74
C ARG A 22 5.44 -7.13 3.88
N CYS A 23 4.98 -6.05 4.49
CA CYS A 23 4.80 -4.76 3.81
C CYS A 23 6.10 -4.34 3.08
N GLN A 24 5.98 -3.93 1.82
CA GLN A 24 7.07 -3.49 0.94
C GLN A 24 7.26 -1.98 0.92
N CYS A 25 6.60 -1.24 1.83
CA CYS A 25 6.92 0.16 2.05
C CYS A 25 8.37 0.30 2.53
N GLU A 26 9.13 1.12 1.83
CA GLU A 26 10.54 1.48 2.03
C GLU A 26 10.70 2.91 2.55
N GLY A 27 9.62 3.50 3.06
CA GLY A 27 9.58 4.85 3.63
C GLY A 27 8.74 5.85 2.85
N GLN A 28 8.03 5.42 1.81
CA GLN A 28 7.05 6.26 1.10
C GLN A 28 5.99 6.84 2.06
N CYS A 29 5.67 6.10 3.13
CA CYS A 29 4.77 6.54 4.20
C CYS A 29 5.32 7.67 5.09
N GLY A 30 6.60 8.05 4.95
CA GLY A 30 7.28 9.07 5.75
C GLY A 30 8.04 8.54 6.97
N ASN A 31 7.96 7.24 7.27
CA ASN A 31 8.75 6.61 8.32
C ASN A 31 9.97 5.91 7.74
N ALA A 32 11.16 6.10 8.31
CA ALA A 32 12.40 5.47 7.84
C ALA A 32 12.48 3.94 8.06
N HIS A 33 11.56 3.38 8.87
CA HIS A 33 11.54 1.94 9.20
C HIS A 33 12.91 1.38 9.66
N ALA A 34 13.65 2.12 10.48
CA ALA A 34 15.00 1.75 10.92
C ALA A 34 15.08 0.36 11.57
N LYS A 35 14.04 -0.08 12.28
CA LYS A 35 13.99 -1.41 12.94
C LYS A 35 13.72 -2.57 11.96
N GLY A 36 13.33 -2.29 10.73
CA GLY A 36 13.01 -3.29 9.71
C GLY A 36 13.89 -3.19 8.47
N ASP A 37 15.11 -2.68 8.64
CA ASP A 37 16.11 -2.52 7.59
C ASP A 37 15.57 -1.70 6.41
N GLY A 38 14.97 -0.55 6.72
CA GLY A 38 14.37 0.34 5.73
C GLY A 38 12.98 -0.09 5.27
N ARG A 39 12.47 -1.24 5.72
CA ARG A 39 11.15 -1.76 5.35
C ARG A 39 10.21 -1.90 6.54
N CYS A 40 8.92 -1.68 6.29
CA CYS A 40 7.90 -1.85 7.33
C CYS A 40 7.88 -3.29 7.88
N LEU A 41 7.84 -3.42 9.22
CA LEU A 41 7.82 -4.71 9.93
C LEU A 41 6.42 -5.38 9.95
N HIS A 42 5.38 -4.72 9.44
CA HIS A 42 4.05 -5.29 9.46
C HIS A 42 3.90 -6.45 8.49
N GLU A 43 3.60 -7.61 9.03
CA GLU A 43 3.35 -8.85 8.30
C GLU A 43 1.86 -9.11 8.11
N HIS A 44 1.49 -9.76 7.01
CA HIS A 44 0.11 -10.19 6.77
C HIS A 44 -0.32 -11.14 7.88
N ASP A 45 -1.51 -10.87 8.43
CA ASP A 45 -2.09 -11.55 9.58
C ASP A 45 -1.37 -11.39 10.92
N GLY A 46 -0.27 -10.62 10.96
CA GLY A 46 0.34 -10.20 12.21
C GLY A 46 -0.50 -9.14 12.93
N TYR A 47 -0.10 -8.77 14.14
CA TYR A 47 -0.73 -7.69 14.90
C TYR A 47 0.17 -6.46 14.91
N THR A 48 -0.42 -5.27 14.86
CA THR A 48 0.35 -4.01 14.93
C THR A 48 1.00 -3.80 16.29
N SER A 49 0.39 -4.32 17.35
CA SER A 49 0.89 -4.29 18.74
C SER A 49 0.10 -5.31 19.59
N LYS A 50 0.45 -5.46 20.87
CA LYS A 50 -0.23 -6.37 21.83
C LYS A 50 -1.75 -6.15 21.89
N HIS A 51 -2.20 -4.89 21.81
CA HIS A 51 -3.61 -4.50 21.78
C HIS A 51 -4.01 -3.91 20.43
N GLY A 52 -3.20 -4.22 19.41
CA GLY A 52 -3.35 -3.67 18.08
C GLY A 52 -4.39 -4.43 17.26
N ARG A 53 -4.54 -3.97 16.01
CA ARG A 53 -5.39 -4.66 15.03
C ARG A 53 -4.57 -5.68 14.25
N ARG A 54 -5.28 -6.65 13.67
CA ARG A 54 -4.68 -7.58 12.72
C ARG A 54 -4.37 -6.85 11.41
N VAL A 55 -3.15 -7.01 10.91
CA VAL A 55 -2.68 -6.42 9.67
C VAL A 55 -3.23 -7.24 8.51
N ARG A 56 -4.04 -6.60 7.66
CA ARG A 56 -4.44 -7.14 6.36
C ARG A 56 -3.65 -6.41 5.29
N LEU A 57 -2.56 -7.03 4.84
CA LEU A 57 -1.84 -6.49 3.68
C LEU A 57 -2.76 -6.52 2.45
N MET A 58 -2.53 -5.57 1.55
CA MET A 58 -3.21 -5.42 0.26
C MET A 58 -2.19 -5.49 -0.86
N ALA A 59 -2.58 -6.03 -2.01
CA ALA A 59 -1.82 -5.89 -3.25
C ALA A 59 -2.29 -4.60 -3.93
N ALA A 60 -1.40 -3.62 -4.06
CA ALA A 60 -1.72 -2.33 -4.66
C ALA A 60 -0.53 -1.81 -5.47
N PRO A 61 -0.73 -0.86 -6.40
CA PRO A 61 0.34 -0.31 -7.21
C PRO A 61 1.49 0.28 -6.36
N ALA A 62 2.67 0.37 -6.96
CA ALA A 62 3.80 1.07 -6.34
C ALA A 62 3.52 2.58 -6.18
N ASP A 63 2.84 3.18 -7.17
CA ASP A 63 2.30 4.53 -7.08
C ASP A 63 0.98 4.53 -6.30
N PRO A 64 0.93 5.12 -5.09
CA PRO A 64 -0.28 5.13 -4.27
C PRO A 64 -1.37 6.09 -4.81
N LEU A 65 -1.10 6.85 -5.88
CA LEU A 65 -2.07 7.72 -6.55
C LEU A 65 -2.65 7.12 -7.83
N ALA A 66 -2.19 5.94 -8.24
CA ALA A 66 -2.75 5.25 -9.41
C ALA A 66 -4.27 5.06 -9.25
N SER A 67 -5.03 5.41 -10.30
CA SER A 67 -6.48 5.23 -10.29
C SER A 67 -6.86 3.75 -10.22
N ASP A 68 -8.05 3.45 -9.73
CA ASP A 68 -8.52 2.05 -9.60
C ASP A 68 -8.50 1.31 -10.94
N VAL A 69 -8.82 2.00 -12.05
CA VAL A 69 -8.78 1.42 -13.40
C VAL A 69 -7.35 1.12 -13.84
N ALA A 70 -6.40 2.02 -13.56
CA ALA A 70 -4.99 1.77 -13.85
C ALA A 70 -4.45 0.62 -13.00
N ALA A 71 -4.76 0.63 -11.70
CA ALA A 71 -4.37 -0.41 -10.75
C ALA A 71 -4.87 -1.80 -11.17
N ALA A 72 -6.12 -1.90 -11.63
CA ALA A 72 -6.74 -3.15 -12.06
C ALA A 72 -6.08 -3.76 -13.31
N ARG A 73 -5.35 -2.97 -14.11
CA ARG A 73 -4.66 -3.42 -15.32
C ARG A 73 -3.22 -3.87 -15.06
N LEU A 74 -2.67 -3.60 -13.88
CA LEU A 74 -1.29 -3.92 -13.58
C LEU A 74 -1.08 -5.44 -13.42
N PRO A 75 -0.01 -6.00 -14.00
CA PRO A 75 0.38 -7.37 -13.69
C PRO A 75 0.85 -7.48 -12.24
N ALA A 76 0.79 -8.68 -11.67
CA ALA A 76 1.19 -8.94 -10.27
C ALA A 76 2.62 -8.47 -9.94
N GLY A 77 3.54 -8.48 -10.90
CA GLY A 77 4.92 -8.01 -10.71
C GLY A 77 5.06 -6.49 -10.51
N GLU A 78 4.05 -5.71 -10.89
CA GLU A 78 4.02 -4.25 -10.71
C GLU A 78 3.24 -3.83 -9.46
N LEU A 79 2.61 -4.79 -8.79
CA LEU A 79 1.95 -4.58 -7.51
C LEU A 79 2.92 -4.81 -6.36
N ARG A 80 2.65 -4.13 -5.25
CA ARG A 80 3.38 -4.21 -3.99
C ARG A 80 2.46 -4.67 -2.86
N ALA A 81 3.05 -5.37 -1.90
CA ALA A 81 2.35 -5.67 -0.65
C ALA A 81 2.37 -4.45 0.26
N TRP A 82 1.23 -3.85 0.53
CA TRP A 82 1.10 -2.70 1.42
C TRP A 82 0.37 -3.05 2.71
N CYS A 83 0.77 -2.49 3.84
CA CYS A 83 -0.12 -2.41 4.99
C CYS A 83 -1.02 -1.16 4.88
N PRO A 84 -2.23 -1.16 5.46
CA PRO A 84 -3.18 -0.06 5.30
C PRO A 84 -2.61 1.29 5.73
N ASP A 85 -1.83 1.32 6.82
CA ASP A 85 -1.25 2.56 7.36
C ASP A 85 -0.20 3.14 6.41
N CYS A 86 0.67 2.29 5.85
CA CYS A 86 1.70 2.74 4.92
C CYS A 86 1.10 3.22 3.60
N HIS A 87 0.11 2.51 3.04
CA HIS A 87 -0.53 2.92 1.79
C HIS A 87 -1.23 4.26 1.93
N THR A 88 -2.02 4.42 3.01
CA THR A 88 -2.78 5.66 3.27
C THR A 88 -1.83 6.84 3.49
N ALA A 89 -0.77 6.65 4.28
CA ALA A 89 0.21 7.70 4.53
C ALA A 89 1.01 8.05 3.25
N ALA A 90 1.40 7.06 2.45
CA ALA A 90 2.09 7.28 1.19
C ALA A 90 1.21 8.08 0.21
N ALA A 91 -0.06 7.69 0.04
CA ALA A 91 -1.04 8.42 -0.78
C ALA A 91 -1.20 9.87 -0.30
N ARG A 92 -1.38 10.07 1.02
CA ARG A 92 -1.51 11.41 1.61
C ARG A 92 -0.29 12.28 1.32
N ARG A 93 0.93 11.73 1.47
CA ARG A 93 2.17 12.46 1.20
C ARG A 93 2.34 12.77 -0.28
N ALA A 94 2.06 11.82 -1.15
CA ALA A 94 2.15 12.00 -2.60
C ALA A 94 1.20 13.12 -3.07
N ARG A 95 -0.03 13.20 -2.53
CA ARG A 95 -0.96 14.30 -2.82
C ARG A 95 -0.46 15.66 -2.33
N ALA A 96 0.17 15.71 -1.16
CA ALA A 96 0.69 16.96 -0.61
C ALA A 96 1.88 17.51 -1.41
N THR A 97 2.59 16.65 -2.14
CA THR A 97 3.72 17.02 -3.00
C THR A 97 3.33 17.16 -4.47
N ALA A 98 2.11 16.77 -4.85
CA ALA A 98 1.63 16.94 -6.21
C ALA A 98 1.49 18.43 -6.51
N PRO A 99 1.91 18.91 -7.69
CA PRO A 99 1.59 20.25 -8.14
C PRO A 99 0.08 20.44 -8.06
N VAL A 100 -0.35 21.47 -7.36
CA VAL A 100 -1.67 22.06 -7.61
C VAL A 100 -1.54 22.74 -8.95
N ASP A 101 -1.81 22.00 -10.04
CA ASP A 101 -2.22 22.66 -11.27
C ASP A 101 -3.41 23.55 -10.92
N ASP A 102 -3.50 24.73 -11.54
CA ASP A 102 -4.57 25.73 -11.39
C ASP A 102 -5.93 25.09 -11.69
N ALA A 103 -6.44 24.31 -10.74
CA ALA A 103 -7.77 23.76 -10.80
C ALA A 103 -8.70 24.97 -10.66
N PRO A 104 -9.53 25.30 -11.67
CA PRO A 104 -10.52 26.35 -11.52
C PRO A 104 -11.33 26.04 -10.27
N GLY A 105 -11.65 27.09 -9.49
CA GLY A 105 -12.34 26.92 -8.22
C GLY A 105 -13.56 26.05 -8.44
N LEU A 106 -13.83 25.13 -7.51
CA LEU A 106 -15.01 24.23 -7.54
C LEU A 106 -16.35 24.99 -7.70
N PHE A 107 -16.33 26.32 -7.58
CA PHE A 107 -17.46 27.24 -7.68
C PHE A 107 -17.28 28.35 -8.72
N ASP A 108 -16.24 28.32 -9.57
CA ASP A 108 -16.13 29.27 -10.67
C ASP A 108 -17.04 28.81 -11.82
N LEU A 109 -18.23 29.41 -11.87
CA LEU A 109 -19.22 29.32 -12.95
C LEU A 109 -19.30 30.65 -13.71
#